data_AF-A0A7C0Y037-F1
#
_entry.id   AF-A0A7C0Y037-F1
#
_cell.length_a   1.000
_cell.length_b   1.000
_cell.length_c   1.000
_cell.angle_alpha   90.00
_cell.angle_beta   90.00
_cell.angle_gamma   90.00
#
_symmetry.space_group_name_H-M   'P 1'
#
loop_
_entity.id
_entity.type
_entity.pdbx_description
1 polymer ?
#
loop_
_entity_poly.entity_id
_entity_poly.type
_entity_poly.pdbx_seq_one_letter_code
_entity_poly.pdbx_strand_id
1 'polypeptide(L)'
;MDGPKIAVIMGIPDKRWGPNWPGERLDFEARKDELFKALQSAHPDVDFELFAIRKAEDADEVIKRKDEFDGLLVYFIGGAIPPKILQAGKPMILIEDSFTGVPLLSIYHKMKHVFTRISEEVMERAGKEASRR
;
A
#
# COMPACT_ATOMS: atom_id res chain seq x y z
N MET A 1 10.73 -25.02 4.82
CA MET A 1 10.50 -23.66 5.37
C MET A 1 9.32 -23.14 4.60
N ASP A 2 8.27 -22.75 5.29
CA ASP A 2 7.14 -22.08 4.64
C ASP A 2 7.65 -20.74 4.09
N GLY A 3 7.24 -20.41 2.87
CA GLY A 3 7.65 -19.18 2.19
C GLY A 3 7.18 -17.91 2.92
N PRO A 4 7.69 -16.73 2.55
CA PRO A 4 7.21 -15.48 3.16
C PRO A 4 5.72 -15.30 2.89
N LYS A 5 4.99 -14.81 3.89
CA LYS A 5 3.56 -14.48 3.77
C LYS A 5 3.39 -13.00 3.46
N ILE A 6 2.82 -12.68 2.30
CA ILE A 6 2.73 -11.30 1.80
C ILE A 6 1.26 -10.90 1.61
N ALA A 7 0.86 -9.77 2.21
CA ALA A 7 -0.44 -9.18 1.91
C ALA A 7 -0.36 -8.36 0.62
N VAL A 8 -1.15 -8.75 -0.38
CA VAL A 8 -1.33 -8.00 -1.63
C VAL A 8 -2.53 -7.10 -1.46
N ILE A 9 -2.31 -5.79 -1.38
CA ILE A 9 -3.32 -4.77 -1.12
C ILE A 9 -3.58 -4.03 -2.43
N MET A 10 -4.79 -4.11 -2.96
CA MET A 10 -5.14 -3.46 -4.22
C MET A 10 -6.22 -2.40 -4.00
N GLY A 11 -5.86 -1.13 -4.22
CA GLY A 11 -6.77 -0.01 -4.21
C GLY A 11 -7.57 0.03 -5.51
N ILE A 12 -8.85 -0.34 -5.42
CA ILE A 12 -9.79 -0.35 -6.54
C ILE A 12 -11.07 0.40 -6.16
N PRO A 13 -11.75 1.07 -7.10
CA PRO A 13 -13.01 1.75 -6.80
C PRO A 13 -14.15 0.74 -6.52
N ASP A 14 -15.21 1.18 -5.83
CA ASP A 14 -16.43 0.38 -5.61
C ASP A 14 -17.10 -0.06 -6.92
N LYS A 15 -16.92 0.72 -7.99
CA LYS A 15 -17.45 0.39 -9.30
C LYS A 15 -16.49 -0.53 -10.03
N ARG A 16 -16.98 -1.69 -10.48
CA ARG A 16 -16.24 -2.62 -11.36
C ARG A 16 -15.64 -1.92 -12.58
N TRP A 17 -16.40 -0.98 -13.15
CA TRP A 17 -16.00 -0.24 -14.33
C TRP A 17 -15.89 1.25 -14.01
N GLY A 18 -14.83 1.88 -14.52
CA GLY A 18 -14.69 3.32 -14.45
C GLY A 18 -13.66 3.82 -15.45
N PRO A 19 -13.58 5.15 -15.62
CA PRO A 19 -12.55 5.75 -16.45
C PRO A 19 -11.19 5.48 -15.78
N ASN A 20 -10.29 4.82 -16.51
CA ASN A 20 -8.86 4.98 -16.28
C ASN A 20 -8.39 6.04 -17.28
N TRP A 21 -7.79 7.11 -16.79
CA TRP A 21 -7.26 8.16 -17.67
C TRP A 21 -6.25 7.55 -18.66
N PRO A 22 -6.23 7.93 -19.95
CA PRO A 22 -6.93 9.06 -20.57
C PRO A 22 -8.28 8.74 -21.22
N GLY A 23 -8.97 7.66 -20.83
CA GLY A 23 -10.35 7.41 -21.32
C GLY A 23 -10.71 5.94 -21.52
N GLU A 24 -9.83 4.99 -21.20
CA GLU A 24 -10.16 3.58 -21.31
C GLU A 24 -11.03 3.15 -20.13
N ARG A 25 -12.10 2.43 -20.46
CA ARG A 25 -12.98 1.83 -19.46
C ARG A 25 -12.29 0.58 -18.93
N LEU A 26 -11.64 0.69 -17.77
CA LEU A 26 -10.97 -0.44 -17.14
C LEU A 26 -11.98 -1.28 -16.36
N ASP A 27 -11.86 -2.61 -16.47
CA ASP A 27 -12.47 -3.55 -15.53
C ASP A 27 -11.50 -3.70 -14.34
N PHE A 28 -11.75 -2.97 -13.26
CA PHE A 28 -10.88 -2.99 -12.09
C PHE A 28 -10.85 -4.36 -11.40
N GLU A 29 -11.95 -5.11 -11.48
CA GLU A 29 -12.02 -6.46 -10.92
C GLU A 29 -11.20 -7.43 -11.78
N ALA A 30 -11.34 -7.37 -13.11
CA ALA A 30 -10.54 -8.22 -14.00
C ALA A 30 -9.04 -7.90 -13.87
N ARG A 31 -8.68 -6.62 -13.76
CA ARG A 31 -7.28 -6.20 -13.60
C ARG A 31 -6.69 -6.69 -12.27
N LYS A 32 -7.45 -6.61 -11.18
CA LYS A 32 -7.08 -7.18 -9.87
C LYS A 32 -6.79 -8.67 -9.98
N ASP A 33 -7.70 -9.42 -10.62
CA ASP A 33 -7.56 -10.88 -10.76
C ASP A 33 -6.37 -11.26 -11.65
N GLU A 34 -6.16 -10.53 -12.75
CA GLU A 34 -5.02 -10.72 -13.65
C GLU A 34 -3.70 -10.53 -12.91
N LEU A 35 -3.54 -9.40 -12.19
CA LEU A 35 -2.33 -9.09 -11.44
C LEU A 35 -2.07 -10.11 -10.34
N PHE A 36 -3.11 -10.47 -9.57
CA PHE A 36 -2.96 -11.43 -8.48
C PHE A 36 -2.54 -12.81 -8.99
N LYS A 37 -3.17 -13.27 -10.08
CA LYS A 37 -2.81 -14.54 -10.72
C LYS A 37 -1.39 -14.53 -11.28
N ALA A 38 -0.96 -13.41 -11.86
CA ALA A 38 0.39 -13.24 -12.36
C ALA A 38 1.43 -13.32 -11.21
N LEU A 39 1.16 -12.68 -10.08
CA LEU A 39 2.01 -12.75 -8.88
C LEU A 39 2.17 -14.19 -8.38
N GLN A 40 1.05 -14.90 -8.20
CA GLN A 40 1.07 -16.29 -7.74
C GLN A 40 1.80 -17.21 -8.72
N SER A 41 1.64 -16.99 -10.04
CA SER A 41 2.28 -17.81 -11.06
C SER A 41 3.79 -17.55 -11.16
N ALA A 42 4.23 -16.31 -10.97
CA ALA A 42 5.63 -15.92 -11.03
C ALA A 42 6.41 -16.28 -9.77
N HIS A 43 5.74 -16.36 -8.62
CA HIS A 43 6.34 -16.61 -7.31
C HIS A 43 5.56 -17.70 -6.55
N PRO A 44 5.67 -18.98 -6.97
CA PRO A 44 4.93 -20.09 -6.36
C PRO A 44 5.37 -20.39 -4.91
N ASP A 45 6.56 -19.95 -4.52
CA ASP A 45 7.13 -20.17 -3.18
C ASP A 45 6.72 -19.08 -2.18
N VAL A 46 5.83 -18.14 -2.55
CA VAL A 46 5.38 -17.04 -1.70
C VAL A 46 3.89 -17.23 -1.40
N ASP A 47 3.51 -17.12 -0.12
CA ASP A 47 2.11 -17.18 0.29
C ASP A 47 1.48 -15.79 0.18
N PHE A 48 0.73 -15.56 -0.92
CA PHE A 48 0.05 -14.30 -1.14
C PHE A 48 -1.40 -14.32 -0.66
N GLU A 49 -1.79 -13.28 0.06
CA GLU A 49 -3.17 -13.04 0.47
C GLU A 49 -3.69 -11.71 -0.08
N LEU A 50 -4.81 -11.75 -0.82
CA LEU A 50 -5.35 -10.58 -1.52
C LEU A 50 -6.36 -9.80 -0.66
N PHE A 51 -6.14 -8.50 -0.54
CA PHE A 51 -7.06 -7.53 0.05
C PHE A 51 -7.43 -6.45 -0.97
N ALA A 52 -8.70 -6.40 -1.34
CA ALA A 52 -9.23 -5.37 -2.21
C ALA A 52 -9.78 -4.21 -1.38
N ILE A 53 -9.15 -3.04 -1.46
CA ILE A 53 -9.50 -1.85 -0.70
C ILE A 53 -10.32 -0.92 -1.58
N ARG A 54 -11.61 -0.78 -1.25
CA ARG A 54 -12.56 0.10 -1.95
C ARG A 54 -12.94 1.32 -1.12
N LYS A 55 -12.97 1.16 0.20
CA LYS A 55 -13.20 2.20 1.19
C LYS A 55 -12.25 2.09 2.37
N ALA A 56 -12.28 3.08 3.25
CA ALA A 56 -11.35 3.15 4.37
C ALA A 56 -11.47 1.96 5.32
N GLU A 57 -12.67 1.46 5.54
CA GLU A 57 -12.99 0.38 6.48
C GLU A 57 -12.41 -0.97 6.03
N ASP A 58 -12.26 -1.18 4.71
CA ASP A 58 -11.69 -2.43 4.18
C ASP A 58 -10.23 -2.62 4.65
N ALA A 59 -9.53 -1.52 4.94
CA ALA A 59 -8.18 -1.58 5.47
C ALA A 59 -8.12 -2.04 6.94
N ASP A 60 -9.23 -2.04 7.69
CA ASP A 60 -9.20 -2.45 9.11
C ASP A 60 -8.83 -3.91 9.28
N GLU A 61 -9.24 -4.78 8.34
CA GLU A 61 -8.86 -6.19 8.38
C GLU A 61 -7.35 -6.36 8.20
N VAL A 62 -6.77 -5.70 7.20
CA VAL A 62 -5.33 -5.73 6.94
C VAL A 62 -4.54 -5.23 8.16
N ILE A 63 -4.99 -4.14 8.81
CA ILE A 63 -4.29 -3.59 9.97
C ILE A 63 -4.38 -4.51 11.18
N LYS A 64 -5.53 -5.14 11.44
CA LYS A 64 -5.68 -6.11 12.52
C LYS A 64 -4.76 -7.32 12.34
N ARG A 65 -4.56 -7.73 11.09
CA ARG A 65 -3.82 -8.94 10.71
C ARG A 65 -2.39 -8.64 10.26
N LYS A 66 -1.94 -7.38 10.32
CA LYS A 66 -0.66 -6.95 9.75
C LYS A 66 0.51 -7.82 10.22
N ASP A 67 0.46 -8.28 11.47
CA ASP A 67 1.53 -9.05 12.10
C ASP A 67 1.62 -10.50 11.63
N GLU A 68 0.61 -11.00 10.90
CA GLU A 68 0.64 -12.28 10.17
C GLU A 68 1.49 -12.21 8.89
N PHE A 69 1.80 -11.01 8.39
CA PHE A 69 2.47 -10.81 7.10
C PHE A 69 3.92 -10.34 7.29
N ASP A 70 4.83 -10.89 6.50
CA ASP A 70 6.24 -10.49 6.45
C ASP A 70 6.43 -9.17 5.71
N GLY A 71 5.51 -8.83 4.80
CA GLY A 71 5.54 -7.60 4.01
C GLY A 71 4.23 -7.29 3.31
N LEU A 72 4.12 -6.07 2.79
CA LEU A 72 2.94 -5.55 2.11
C LEU A 72 3.29 -5.18 0.67
N LEU A 73 2.50 -5.65 -0.29
CA LEU A 73 2.59 -5.28 -1.69
C LEU A 73 1.35 -4.47 -2.07
N VAL A 74 1.51 -3.17 -2.32
CA VAL A 74 0.39 -2.23 -2.42
C VAL A 74 0.25 -1.69 -3.85
N TYR A 75 -0.85 -2.00 -4.52
CA TYR A 75 -1.18 -1.53 -5.86
C TYR A 75 -2.19 -0.38 -5.85
N PHE A 76 -1.89 0.67 -6.59
CA PHE A 76 -2.81 1.74 -6.98
C PHE A 76 -3.31 1.45 -8.40
N ILE A 77 -4.42 0.74 -8.55
CA ILE A 77 -5.00 0.43 -9.87
C ILE A 77 -5.97 1.53 -10.29
N GLY A 78 -6.76 2.03 -9.35
CA GLY A 78 -7.68 3.15 -9.57
C GLY A 78 -8.41 3.65 -8.32
N GLY A 79 -8.28 2.93 -7.21
CA GLY A 79 -8.74 3.36 -5.89
C GLY A 79 -7.62 3.97 -5.05
N ALA A 80 -8.01 4.75 -4.05
CA ALA A 80 -7.07 5.29 -3.06
C ALA A 80 -6.69 4.21 -2.02
N ILE A 81 -5.48 4.32 -1.48
CA ILE A 81 -5.04 3.52 -0.34
C ILE A 81 -5.15 4.34 0.94
N PRO A 82 -5.87 3.87 1.98
CA PRO A 82 -5.99 4.57 3.26
C PRO A 82 -4.61 4.76 3.93
N PRO A 83 -4.34 5.93 4.54
CA PRO A 83 -3.06 6.21 5.20
C PRO A 83 -2.64 5.18 6.26
N LYS A 84 -3.61 4.54 6.94
CA LYS A 84 -3.33 3.49 7.93
C LYS A 84 -2.52 2.32 7.36
N ILE A 85 -2.73 1.95 6.09
CA ILE A 85 -1.93 0.92 5.41
C ILE A 85 -0.47 1.35 5.32
N LEU A 86 -0.23 2.58 4.88
CA LEU A 86 1.12 3.17 4.76
C LEU A 86 1.85 3.27 6.11
N GLN A 87 1.10 3.33 7.20
CA GLN A 87 1.59 3.44 8.57
C GLN A 87 1.67 2.09 9.29
N ALA A 88 1.44 0.97 8.60
CA ALA A 88 1.39 -0.36 9.22
C ALA A 88 2.72 -0.84 9.82
N GLY A 89 3.85 -0.18 9.51
CA GLY A 89 5.16 -0.52 10.06
C GLY A 89 5.75 -1.84 9.52
N LYS A 90 5.23 -2.33 8.39
CA LYS A 90 5.73 -3.51 7.68
C LYS A 90 6.57 -3.10 6.47
N PRO A 91 7.58 -3.91 6.08
CA PRO A 91 8.25 -3.74 4.79
C PRO A 91 7.22 -3.63 3.67
N MET A 92 7.35 -2.63 2.81
CA MET A 92 6.29 -2.27 1.86
C MET A 92 6.86 -1.92 0.49
N ILE A 93 6.22 -2.45 -0.55
CA ILE A 93 6.43 -2.03 -1.93
C ILE A 93 5.15 -1.34 -2.41
N LEU A 94 5.30 -0.12 -2.93
CA LEU A 94 4.21 0.66 -3.52
C LEU A 94 4.31 0.59 -5.05
N ILE A 95 3.22 0.22 -5.71
CA ILE A 95 3.14 0.03 -7.16
C ILE A 95 1.99 0.87 -7.71
N GLU A 96 2.30 1.79 -8.62
CA GLU A 96 1.28 2.47 -9.41
C GLU A 96 0.97 1.64 -10.65
N ASP A 97 -0.24 1.09 -10.70
CA ASP A 97 -0.83 0.51 -11.90
C ASP A 97 -1.98 1.42 -12.40
N SER A 98 -1.80 2.73 -12.20
CA SER A 98 -2.65 3.78 -12.75
C SER A 98 -1.88 4.53 -13.83
N PHE A 99 -2.56 4.85 -14.93
CA PHE A 99 -1.96 5.58 -16.05
C PHE A 99 -1.73 7.07 -15.75
N THR A 100 -2.08 7.55 -14.55
CA THR A 100 -1.96 8.97 -14.18
C THR A 100 -0.64 9.32 -13.50
N GLY A 101 -0.02 8.40 -12.76
CA GLY A 101 1.17 8.67 -11.93
C GLY A 101 0.99 9.67 -10.78
N VAL A 102 -0.21 10.23 -10.61
CA VAL A 102 -0.54 11.25 -9.59
C VAL A 102 -0.70 10.67 -8.17
N PRO A 103 -1.28 9.47 -7.98
CA PRO A 103 -1.47 8.88 -6.65
C PRO A 103 -0.16 8.63 -5.88
N LEU A 104 0.85 7.99 -6.49
CA LEU A 104 2.17 7.78 -5.88
C LEU A 104 2.84 9.10 -5.57
N LEU A 105 2.87 10.05 -6.50
CA LEU A 105 3.52 11.35 -6.26
C LEU A 105 2.90 12.09 -5.07
N SER A 106 1.58 12.04 -4.94
CA SER A 106 0.85 12.63 -3.80
C SER A 106 1.18 11.92 -2.49
N ILE A 107 1.37 10.61 -2.52
CA ILE A 107 1.76 9.81 -1.35
C ILE A 107 3.21 10.07 -0.98
N TYR A 108 4.13 10.09 -1.94
CA TYR A 108 5.53 10.47 -1.72
C TYR A 108 5.63 11.87 -1.10
N HIS A 109 4.84 12.84 -1.58
CA HIS A 109 4.81 14.18 -0.99
C HIS A 109 4.35 14.14 0.48
N LYS A 110 3.26 13.43 0.78
CA LYS A 110 2.76 13.28 2.16
C LYS A 110 3.75 12.52 3.05
N MET A 111 4.34 11.43 2.55
CA MET A 111 5.34 10.64 3.27
C MET A 111 6.60 11.46 3.54
N LYS A 112 7.06 12.27 2.58
CA LYS A 112 8.19 13.19 2.78
C LYS A 112 7.93 14.12 3.96
N HIS A 113 6.75 14.73 4.06
CA HIS A 113 6.40 15.57 5.21
C HIS A 113 6.34 14.79 6.53
N VAL A 114 5.84 13.55 6.50
CA VAL A 114 5.83 12.69 7.69
C VAL A 114 7.24 12.32 8.13
N PHE A 115 8.13 11.92 7.21
CA PHE A 115 9.52 11.60 7.51
C PHE A 115 10.30 12.82 8.01
N THR A 116 10.12 13.99 7.39
CA THR A 116 10.74 15.24 7.86
C THR A 116 10.32 15.53 9.30
N ARG A 117 9.01 15.48 9.60
CA ARG A 117 8.50 15.75 10.95
C ARG A 117 8.99 14.75 11.99
N ILE A 118 9.01 13.45 11.67
CA ILE A 118 9.57 12.42 12.56
C ILE A 118 11.06 12.69 12.82
N SER A 119 11.82 13.05 11.79
CA SER A 119 13.23 13.40 11.93
C SER A 119 13.42 14.62 12.83
N GLU A 120 12.60 15.67 12.69
CA GLU A 120 12.64 16.86 13.54
C GLU A 120 12.32 16.53 15.00
N GLU A 121 11.27 15.76 15.25
CA GLU A 121 10.87 15.32 16.59
C GLU A 121 11.94 14.46 17.28
N VAL A 122 12.60 13.56 16.53
CA VAL A 122 13.71 12.74 17.04
C VAL A 122 14.93 13.60 17.38
N MET A 123 15.29 14.54 16.51
CA MET A 123 16.42 15.45 16.75
C MET A 123 16.16 16.40 17.93
N GLU A 124 14.92 16.88 18.10
CA GLU A 124 14.53 17.71 19.23
C GLU A 124 14.62 16.93 20.56
N ARG A 125 14.17 15.67 20.58
CA ARG A 125 14.30 14.80 21.76
C ARG A 125 15.75 14.50 22.10
N ALA A 126 16.57 14.16 21.10
CA ALA A 126 18.00 13.92 21.29
C ALA A 126 18.74 15.16 21.80
N GLY A 127 18.39 16.35 21.30
CA GLY A 127 18.93 17.62 21.79
C GLY A 127 18.54 17.92 23.24
N LYS A 128 17.29 17.66 23.63
CA LYS A 128 16.83 17.82 25.02
C LYS A 128 17.49 16.84 25.99
N GLU A 129 17.76 15.60 25.56
CA GLU A 129 18.48 14.61 26.37
C GLU A 129 19.97 14.95 26.49
N ALA A 130 20.60 15.45 25.42
CA ALA A 130 21.99 15.89 25.45
C ALA A 130 22.21 17.11 26.35
N SER A 131 21.24 18.04 26.41
CA SER A 131 21.30 19.24 27.27
C SER A 131 21.00 18.97 28.74
N ARG A 132 20.54 17.76 29.10
CA ARG A 132 20.25 17.33 30.48
C ARG A 132 21.40 16.56 31.13
N ARG A 133 22.48 16.31 30.40
CA ARG A 133 23.75 15.72 30.88
C ARG A 133 24.79 16.82 31.07
#